data_AF-A0A528TR49-F1
#
_entry.id   AF-A0A528TR49-F1
#
_cell.length_a   1.000
_cell.length_b   1.000
_cell.length_c   1.000
_cell.angle_alpha   90.00
_cell.angle_beta   90.00
_cell.angle_gamma   90.00
#
_symmetry.space_group_name_H-M   'P 1'
#
loop_
_entity.id
_entity.type
_entity.pdbx_description
1 polymer ?
#
loop_
_entity_poly.entity_id
_entity_poly.type
_entity_poly.pdbx_seq_one_letter_code
_entity_poly.pdbx_strand_id
1 'polypeptide(L)' 'MTIKEFVPPTLIAELAGISRQAVWKACQRGNWRGHSLDVRVVRDKGGNAGKQYLVNSTSLPLELQLRLKPIEM' A
#
# COMPACT_ATOMS: atom_id res chain seq x y z
N MET A 1 -10.24 -2.77 -15.66
CA MET A 1 -9.52 -2.30 -14.46
C MET A 1 -8.65 -3.43 -13.95
N THR A 2 -7.39 -3.46 -14.36
CA THR A 2 -6.43 -4.50 -13.99
C THR A 2 -6.00 -4.30 -12.54
N ILE A 3 -6.12 -5.36 -11.73
CA ILE A 3 -5.76 -5.42 -10.31
C ILE A 3 -4.24 -5.18 -10.09
N LYS A 4 -3.45 -5.13 -11.18
CA LYS A 4 -1.99 -5.00 -11.20
C LYS A 4 -1.43 -3.68 -10.63
N GLU A 5 -2.23 -2.64 -10.43
CA GLU A 5 -1.73 -1.35 -9.96
C GLU A 5 -1.84 -1.17 -8.44
N PHE A 6 -2.52 -2.07 -7.73
CA PHE A 6 -2.84 -1.89 -6.31
C PHE A 6 -2.09 -2.90 -5.44
N VAL A 7 -1.26 -2.41 -4.52
CA VAL A 7 -0.42 -3.23 -3.64
C VAL A 7 -0.94 -3.22 -2.19
N PRO A 8 -0.83 -4.35 -1.47
CA PRO A 8 -1.26 -4.41 -0.08
C PRO A 8 -0.26 -3.69 0.85
N PRO A 9 -0.73 -3.12 1.97
CA PRO A 9 0.11 -2.52 3.01
C PRO A 9 1.21 -3.44 3.56
N THR A 10 0.99 -4.76 3.51
CA THR A 10 1.97 -5.74 3.95
C THR A 10 3.22 -5.72 3.08
N LEU A 11 3.04 -5.70 1.75
CA LEU A 11 4.14 -5.62 0.80
C LEU A 11 4.89 -4.29 0.92
N ILE A 12 4.16 -3.18 1.10
CA ILE A 12 4.79 -1.87 1.33
C ILE A 12 5.64 -1.88 2.60
N ALA A 13 5.16 -2.52 3.67
CA ALA A 13 5.89 -2.62 4.94
C ALA A 13 7.20 -3.39 4.77
N GLU A 14 7.16 -4.52 4.05
CA GLU A 14 8.35 -5.32 3.72
C GLU A 14 9.36 -4.51 2.89
N LEU A 15 8.89 -3.86 1.82
CA LEU A 15 9.74 -3.06 0.95
C LEU A 15 10.35 -1.84 1.64
N ALA A 16 9.59 -1.19 2.53
CA ALA A 16 10.04 -0.04 3.29
C ALA A 16 10.90 -0.43 4.52
N GLY A 17 10.92 -1.71 4.90
CA GLY A 17 11.59 -2.18 6.11
C GLY A 17 10.98 -1.58 7.39
N ILE A 18 9.67 -1.33 7.42
CA ILE A 18 8.98 -0.76 8.60
C ILE A 18 7.79 -1.60 9.04
N SER A 19 7.20 -1.26 10.18
CA SER A 19 6.04 -2.00 10.69
C SER A 19 4.80 -1.83 9.82
N ARG A 20 4.03 -2.92 9.65
CA ARG A 20 2.72 -2.91 8.99
C ARG A 20 1.77 -1.86 9.59
N GLN A 21 1.85 -1.63 10.90
CA GLN A 21 1.01 -0.65 11.58
C GLN A 21 1.35 0.79 11.17
N ALA A 22 2.63 1.10 10.93
CA ALA A 22 3.03 2.41 10.41
C ALA A 22 2.46 2.65 9.00
N VAL A 23 2.53 1.64 8.14
CA VAL A 23 1.92 1.69 6.80
C VAL A 23 0.42 1.86 6.88
N TRP A 24 -0.25 1.10 7.73
CA TRP A 24 -1.69 1.18 7.90
C TRP A 24 -2.15 2.58 8.33
N LYS A 25 -1.44 3.22 9.26
CA LYS A 25 -1.70 4.61 9.67
C LYS A 25 -1.50 5.59 8.51
N ALA A 26 -0.49 5.38 7.67
CA ALA A 26 -0.27 6.19 6.48
C ALA A 26 -1.40 6.02 5.46
N CYS A 27 -1.85 4.79 5.22
CA CYS A 27 -2.99 4.50 4.35
C CYS A 27 -4.28 5.14 4.87
N GLN A 28 -4.54 5.08 6.18
CA GLN A 28 -5.69 5.76 6.80
C GLN A 28 -5.64 7.28 6.63
N ARG A 29 -4.46 7.88 6.71
CA ARG A 29 -4.25 9.31 6.52
C ARG A 29 -4.26 9.74 5.06
N GLY A 30 -4.13 8.80 4.12
CA GLY A 30 -3.93 9.10 2.70
C GLY A 30 -2.61 9.80 2.41
N ASN A 31 -1.62 9.69 3.30
CA ASN A 31 -0.33 10.36 3.14
C ASN A 31 0.80 9.53 3.73
N TRP A 32 1.95 9.52 3.04
CA TRP A 32 3.18 8.92 3.49
C TRP A 32 4.37 9.86 3.24
N ARG A 33 5.02 10.31 4.32
CA ARG A 33 6.23 11.17 4.25
C ARG A 33 6.05 12.38 3.31
N GLY A 34 4.87 13.00 3.30
CA GLY A 34 4.58 14.15 2.43
C GLY A 34 4.04 13.80 1.04
N HIS A 35 3.99 12.52 0.67
CA HIS A 35 3.36 12.04 -0.56
C HIS A 35 1.91 11.65 -0.33
N SER A 36 0.99 12.17 -1.15
CA SER A 36 -0.40 11.72 -1.17
C SER A 36 -0.48 10.28 -1.69
N LEU A 37 -1.17 9.42 -0.94
CA LEU A 37 -1.43 8.04 -1.34
C LEU A 37 -2.82 7.93 -1.95
N ASP A 38 -2.91 7.29 -3.12
CA ASP A 38 -4.20 6.85 -3.67
C ASP A 38 -4.52 5.48 -3.05
N VAL A 39 -5.51 5.49 -2.14
CA VAL A 39 -5.84 4.35 -1.29
C VAL A 39 -7.27 3.89 -1.57
N ARG A 40 -7.40 2.62 -1.93
CA ARG A 40 -8.68 1.93 -2.04
C ARG A 40 -8.94 1.08 -0.82
N VAL A 41 -10.14 1.17 -0.26
CA VAL A 41 -10.60 0.29 0.81
C VAL A 41 -11.56 -0.72 0.22
N VAL A 42 -11.21 -2.00 0.27
CA VAL A 42 -12.07 -3.11 -0.13
C VAL A 42 -12.64 -3.80 1.10
N ARG A 43 -13.89 -4.23 1.01
CA ARG A 43 -14.48 -5.07 2.06
C ARG A 43 -13.97 -6.49 1.88
N ASP A 44 -13.32 -7.02 2.91
CA ASP A 44 -12.85 -8.40 2.93
C ASP A 44 -13.60 -9.20 4.00
N LYS A 45 -13.76 -10.51 3.78
CA LYS A 45 -14.54 -11.39 4.66
C LYS A 45 -13.78 -11.80 5.93
N GLY A 46 -12.49 -11.48 6.07
CA GLY A 46 -11.70 -11.86 7.25
C GLY A 46 -10.55 -10.90 7.60
N GLY A 47 -10.66 -10.20 8.74
CA GLY A 47 -9.57 -9.50 9.44
C GLY A 47 -9.64 -7.96 9.44
N ASN A 48 -9.52 -7.33 10.63
CA ASN A 48 -9.66 -5.88 10.91
C ASN A 48 -10.99 -5.25 10.46
N ALA A 49 -12.09 -5.69 11.06
CA ALA A 49 -13.46 -5.19 10.80
C ALA A 49 -13.92 -5.31 9.34
N GLY A 50 -13.31 -6.23 8.58
CA GLY A 50 -13.64 -6.51 7.19
C GLY A 50 -13.18 -5.43 6.21
N LYS A 51 -12.12 -4.68 6.53
CA LYS A 51 -11.53 -3.66 5.64
C LYS A 51 -10.10 -4.00 5.29
N GLN A 52 -9.82 -4.16 4.01
CA GLN A 52 -8.46 -4.26 3.48
C GLN A 52 -8.14 -2.98 2.72
N TYR A 53 -6.98 -2.39 3.02
CA TYR A 53 -6.47 -1.24 2.28
C TYR A 53 -5.61 -1.76 1.13
N LEU A 54 -5.69 -1.08 0.00
CA LEU A 54 -4.86 -1.28 -1.17
C LEU A 54 -4.36 0.09 -1.63
N VAL A 55 -3.10 0.19 -2.01
CA VAL A 55 -2.48 1.47 -2.40
C VAL A 55 -2.06 1.39 -3.86
N ASN A 56 -2.39 2.42 -4.64
CA ASN A 56 -1.94 2.52 -6.03
C ASN A 56 -0.42 2.65 -6.05
N SER A 57 0.27 1.73 -6.71
CA SER A 57 1.74 1.66 -6.78
C SER A 57 2.33 2.95 -7.34
N THR A 58 1.65 3.61 -8.27
CA THR A 58 2.10 4.88 -8.87
C THR A 58 2.02 6.08 -7.93
N SER A 59 1.21 6.00 -6.88
CA SER A 59 1.12 7.04 -5.84
C SER A 59 2.19 6.90 -4.75
N LEU A 60 2.90 5.77 -4.71
CA LEU A 60 3.99 5.57 -3.76
C LEU A 60 5.19 6.45 -4.11
N PRO A 61 6.04 6.80 -3.12
CA PRO A 61 7.34 7.40 -3.39
C PRO A 61 8.17 6.57 -4.37
N LEU A 62 8.95 7.23 -5.24
CA LEU A 62 9.74 6.60 -6.30
C LEU A 62 10.64 5.47 -5.78
N GLU A 63 11.23 5.63 -4.60
CA GLU A 63 12.03 4.59 -3.94
C GLU A 63 11.26 3.26 -3.81
N LEU A 64 10.01 3.31 -3.37
CA LEU A 64 9.18 2.12 -3.21
C LEU A 64 8.70 1.58 -4.56
N GLN A 65 8.42 2.46 -5.54
CA GLN A 65 8.09 2.02 -6.90
C GLN A 65 9.25 1.23 -7.54
N LEU A 66 10.49 1.68 -7.36
CA LEU A 66 11.67 0.99 -7.88
C LEU A 66 11.88 -0.37 -7.22
N ARG A 67 11.55 -0.50 -5.93
CA ARG A 67 11.60 -1.78 -5.20
C ARG A 67 10.46 -2.73 -5.59
N LEU A 68 9.33 -2.21 -6.09
CA LEU A 68 8.20 -3.02 -6.59
C LEU A 68 8.47 -3.66 -7.95
N LYS A 69 9.08 -2.93 -8.89
CA LYS A 69 9.37 -3.40 -10.26
C LYS A 69 10.02 -4.80 -10.34
N PRO A 70 11.04 -5.15 -9.52
CA PRO A 70 11.66 -6.48 -9.59
C PRO A 70 10.78 -7.62 -9.05
N ILE A 71 9.68 -7.33 -8.35
CA ILE A 71 8.76 -8.36 -7.81
C ILE A 71 7.68 -8.71 -8.86
N GLU A 72 7.45 -7.84 -9.85
CA GLU A 72 6.44 -8.02 -10.90
C GLU A 72 6.98 -8.69 -12.19
N MET A 73 8.29 -8.97 -12.26
CA MET A 73 8.96 -9.64 -13.39
C MET A 73 8.94 -11.17 -13.28
#